data_AF-X0W6T3-F1
#
_entry.id   AF-X0W6T3-F1
#
_cell.length_a   1.000
_cell.length_b   1.000
_cell.length_c   1.000
_cell.angle_alpha   90.00
_cell.angle_beta   90.00
_cell.angle_gamma   90.00
#
_symmetry.space_group_name_H-M   'P 1'
#
loop_
_entity.id
_entity.type
_entity.pdbx_description
1 polymer ?
#
loop_
_entity_poly.entity_id
_entity_poly.type
_entity_poly.pdbx_seq_one_letter_code
_entity_poly.pdbx_strand_id
1 'polypeptide(L)' 'MNRRIIVHADLDAFFASVEQAENPQYRNQPVIVG' A
#
# COMPACT_ATOMS: atom_id res chain seq x y z
N MET A 1 10.03 32.76 -12.32
CA MET A 1 9.93 31.39 -12.88
C MET A 1 9.08 30.56 -11.94
N ASN A 2 7.89 30.11 -12.36
CA ASN A 2 6.99 29.36 -11.51
C ASN A 2 7.41 27.88 -11.50
N ARG A 3 8.01 27.41 -10.40
CA ARG A 3 8.57 26.05 -10.30
C ARG A 3 7.48 25.08 -9.85
N ARG A 4 7.01 24.23 -10.76
CA ARG A 4 6.08 23.15 -10.43
C ARG A 4 6.85 21.99 -9.81
N ILE A 5 6.34 21.45 -8.72
CA ILE A 5 6.82 20.21 -8.11
C ILE A 5 5.77 19.15 -8.42
N ILE A 6 6.19 18.08 -9.08
CA ILE A 6 5.33 16.94 -9.39
C ILE A 6 5.81 15.77 -8.53
N VAL A 7 4.89 15.21 -7.74
CA VAL A 7 5.17 14.10 -6.84
C VAL A 7 4.32 12.92 -7.26
N HIS A 8 4.95 11.74 -7.25
CA HIS A 8 4.27 10.47 -7.41
C HIS A 8 4.37 9.71 -6.09
N ALA A 9 3.26 9.11 -5.69
CA ALA A 9 3.20 8.21 -4.54
C ALA A 9 2.59 6.90 -5.02
N ASP A 10 3.22 5.81 -4.60
CA ASP A 10 2.77 4.45 -4.83
C ASP A 10 2.66 3.77 -3.47
N LEU A 11 1.62 2.96 -3.28
CA LEU A 11 1.35 2.30 -2.02
C LEU A 11 1.74 0.84 -2.11
N ASP A 12 2.62 0.42 -1.20
CA ASP A 12 3.15 -0.93 -1.15
C ASP A 12 2.02 -1.96 -1.02
N ALA A 13 1.86 -2.79 -2.05
CA ALA A 13 0.89 -3.88 -2.11
C ALA A 13 -0.50 -3.48 -1.58
N PHE A 14 -1.02 -2.32 -2.01
CA PHE A 14 -2.15 -1.60 -1.40
C PHE A 14 -3.26 -2.48 -0.82
N PHE A 15 -3.87 -3.37 -1.62
CA PHE A 15 -4.97 -4.20 -1.14
C PHE A 15 -4.52 -5.23 -0.10
N ALA A 16 -3.36 -5.86 -0.26
CA ALA A 16 -2.83 -6.78 0.75
C ALA A 16 -2.48 -6.04 2.05
N SER A 17 -1.98 -4.81 1.96
CA SER A 17 -1.71 -3.95 3.11
C SER A 17 -2.98 -3.53 3.86
N VAL A 18 -4.08 -3.26 3.15
CA VAL A 18 -5.40 -3.05 3.76
C VAL A 18 -5.87 -4.29 4.50
N GLU A 19 -5.79 -5.47 3.87
CA GLU A 19 -6.19 -6.74 4.49
C GLU A 19 -5.36 -7.06 5.75
N GLN A 20 -4.04 -6.83 5.73
CA GLN A 20 -3.20 -7.02 6.91
C GLN A 20 -3.48 -6.01 8.04
N ALA A 21 -4.00 -4.83 7.71
CA ALA A 21 -4.42 -3.83 8.69
C ALA A 21 -5.74 -4.22 9.36
N GLU A 22 -6.75 -4.55 8.58
CA GLU A 22 -8.10 -4.92 9.05
C GLU A 22 -8.16 -6.34 9.66
N ASN A 23 -7.35 -7.26 9.14
CA ASN A 23 -7.25 -8.64 9.59
C ASN A 23 -5.82 -8.95 10.11
N PRO A 24 -5.50 -8.62 11.38
CA PRO A 24 -4.14 -8.75 11.91
C PRO A 24 -3.55 -10.16 11.85
N GLN A 25 -4.39 -11.19 11.75
CA GLN A 25 -3.99 -12.59 11.57
C GLN A 25 -3.21 -12.84 10.28
N TYR A 26 -3.34 -11.98 9.26
CA TYR A 26 -2.60 -12.08 8.00
C TYR A 26 -1.23 -11.39 8.03
N ARG A 27 -0.88 -10.71 9.13
CA ARG A 27 0.44 -10.09 9.27
C ARG A 27 1.53 -11.16 9.35
N ASN A 28 2.67 -10.88 8.74
CA ASN A 28 3.82 -11.79 8.64
C ASN A 28 3.52 -13.11 7.89
N GLN A 29 2.42 -13.16 7.13
CA GLN A 29 2.08 -14.27 6.25
C GLN A 29 2.23 -13.85 4.79
N PRO A 30 2.52 -14.79 3.87
CA PRO A 30 2.38 -14.55 2.44
C PRO A 30 0.89 -14.37 2.09
N VAL A 31 0.53 -13.20 1.58
CA VAL A 31 -0.86 -12.83 1.25
C VAL A 31 -0.95 -12.43 -0.21
N ILE A 32 -1.98 -12.92 -0.91
CA ILE A 32 -2.37 -12.48 -2.24
C ILE A 32 -3.85 -12.08 -2.19
N VAL A 33 -4.18 -10.98 -2.87
CA VAL A 33 -5.56 -10.51 -3.07
C VAL A 33 -5.85 -10.59 -4.56
N GLY A 34 -7.05 -11.02 -4.94
CA GLY A 34 -7.50 -11.18 -6.33
C GLY A 34 -8.95 -10.77 -6.50
#